data_AF-A0A9J6Q2R1-F1
#
_entry.id   AF-A0A9J6Q2R1-F1
#
_cell.length_a   1.000
_cell.length_b   1.000
_cell.length_c   1.000
_cell.angle_alpha   90.00
_cell.angle_beta   90.00
_cell.angle_gamma   90.00
#
_symmetry.space_group_name_H-M   'P 1'
#
loop_
_entity.id
_entity.type
_entity.pdbx_description
1 polymer ?
#
loop_
_entity_poly.entity_id
_entity_poly.type
_entity_poly.pdbx_seq_one_letter_code
_entity_poly.pdbx_strand_id
1 'polypeptide(L)'
;MFRPTLLLTLLPLIAHAEELPAPVKAIEKQGITIIKPFEAPGGVKGWLGKYQDMGVTIYLTPDGKHAISGYMYDEEGKNLSEQVIQKEIYAPAGRELWQRLEKANWLLDGNKDAPRIIYVFADPFCPYCLQFWQQARPWVDAGKVQLRTLLVGVIKPESTGAAAAILAAADPAKTWHDYERSGGKMALTAPPSTSPEQIKTLNANQAIMDALGASATPAIYYMNTNQELQQVAGLPDNAQLESMMGSQ
;
A
#
# COMPACT_ATOMS: atom_id res chain seq x y z
N MET A 1 41.91 -54.59 -26.55
CA MET A 1 41.63 -53.48 -25.62
C MET A 1 40.35 -52.79 -26.05
N PHE A 2 39.20 -53.20 -25.53
CA PHE A 2 37.91 -52.53 -25.77
C PHE A 2 37.47 -51.90 -24.44
N ARG A 3 37.42 -50.57 -24.38
CA ARG A 3 36.87 -49.81 -23.24
C ARG A 3 35.38 -49.60 -23.47
N PRO A 4 34.49 -50.00 -22.55
CA PRO A 4 33.08 -49.62 -22.64
C PRO A 4 32.92 -48.20 -22.10
N THR A 5 32.41 -47.31 -22.94
CA THR A 5 32.03 -45.94 -22.56
C THR A 5 30.66 -46.01 -21.89
N LEU A 6 30.60 -45.73 -20.59
CA LEU A 6 29.37 -45.65 -19.82
C LEU A 6 28.64 -44.34 -20.17
N LEU A 7 27.49 -44.42 -20.85
CA LEU A 7 26.67 -43.26 -21.19
C LEU A 7 25.77 -42.92 -19.98
N LEU A 8 26.10 -41.85 -19.24
CA LEU A 8 25.27 -41.33 -18.17
C LEU A 8 24.11 -40.53 -18.77
N THR A 9 22.90 -41.08 -18.75
CA THR A 9 21.69 -40.37 -19.17
C THR A 9 21.19 -39.47 -18.04
N LEU A 10 21.37 -38.15 -18.19
CA LEU A 10 20.65 -37.16 -17.38
C LEU A 10 19.17 -37.17 -17.80
N LEU A 11 18.29 -37.66 -16.92
CA LEU A 11 16.85 -37.45 -17.05
C LEU A 11 16.50 -36.01 -16.63
N PRO A 12 15.81 -35.22 -17.47
CA PRO A 12 15.32 -33.90 -17.08
C PRO A 12 14.17 -34.07 -16.07
N LEU A 13 14.28 -33.42 -14.90
CA LEU A 13 13.12 -33.25 -14.01
C LEU A 13 12.11 -32.34 -14.72
N ILE A 14 11.05 -32.94 -15.24
CA ILE A 14 9.86 -32.20 -15.66
C ILE A 14 9.08 -31.88 -14.37
N ALA A 15 9.05 -30.61 -14.00
CA ALA A 15 8.15 -30.12 -12.96
C ALA A 15 6.71 -30.20 -13.48
N HIS A 16 5.97 -31.24 -13.09
CA HIS A 16 4.54 -31.33 -13.36
C HIS A 16 3.82 -30.32 -12.45
N ALA A 17 3.16 -29.33 -13.05
CA ALA A 17 2.17 -28.52 -12.34
C ALA A 17 1.05 -29.47 -11.90
N GLU A 18 0.84 -29.60 -10.59
CA GLU A 18 -0.18 -30.48 -10.03
C GLU A 18 -1.56 -30.03 -10.51
N GLU A 19 -2.25 -30.93 -11.22
CA GLU A 19 -3.52 -30.59 -11.85
C GLU A 19 -4.61 -30.38 -10.78
N LEU A 20 -5.41 -29.33 -10.91
CA LEU A 20 -6.44 -29.01 -9.91
C LEU A 20 -7.48 -30.16 -9.79
N PRO A 21 -7.90 -30.54 -8.56
CA PRO A 21 -8.97 -31.49 -8.36
C PRO A 21 -10.26 -31.06 -9.06
N ALA A 22 -11.05 -32.02 -9.55
CA ALA A 22 -12.27 -31.74 -10.30
C ALA A 22 -13.27 -30.78 -9.59
N PRO A 23 -13.50 -30.89 -8.26
CA PRO A 23 -14.36 -29.94 -7.55
C PRO A 23 -13.81 -28.51 -7.51
N VAL A 24 -12.48 -28.36 -7.39
CA VAL A 24 -11.81 -27.06 -7.40
C VAL A 24 -11.89 -26.43 -8.80
N LYS A 25 -11.67 -27.22 -9.86
CA LYS A 25 -11.89 -26.78 -11.26
C LYS A 25 -13.33 -26.33 -11.52
N ALA A 26 -14.32 -26.98 -10.88
CA ALA A 26 -15.72 -26.57 -11.03
C ALA A 26 -16.00 -25.21 -10.39
N ILE A 27 -15.36 -24.91 -9.26
CA ILE A 27 -15.44 -23.61 -8.58
C ILE A 27 -14.69 -22.53 -9.36
N GLU A 28 -13.51 -22.84 -9.94
CA GLU A 28 -12.74 -21.94 -10.81
C GLU A 28 -13.60 -21.38 -11.95
N LYS A 29 -14.42 -22.23 -12.58
CA LYS A 29 -15.36 -21.85 -13.64
C LYS A 29 -16.44 -20.84 -13.22
N GLN A 30 -16.63 -20.61 -11.93
CA GLN A 30 -17.53 -19.56 -11.41
C GLN A 30 -16.88 -18.15 -11.44
N GLY A 31 -15.72 -18.01 -12.06
CA GLY A 31 -15.00 -16.74 -12.19
C GLY A 31 -13.91 -16.52 -11.14
N ILE A 32 -13.51 -17.58 -10.42
CA ILE A 32 -12.40 -17.54 -9.48
C ILE A 32 -11.11 -17.86 -10.22
N THR A 33 -10.11 -16.99 -10.11
CA THR A 33 -8.75 -17.27 -10.58
C THR A 33 -7.93 -17.87 -9.44
N ILE A 34 -7.44 -19.10 -9.61
CA ILE A 34 -6.60 -19.77 -8.61
C ILE A 34 -5.19 -19.18 -8.60
N ILE A 35 -4.67 -18.84 -7.42
CA ILE A 35 -3.33 -18.29 -7.23
C ILE A 35 -2.36 -19.41 -6.83
N LYS A 36 -2.63 -20.11 -5.73
CA LYS A 36 -1.75 -21.16 -5.20
C LYS A 36 -2.47 -22.06 -4.19
N PRO A 37 -2.00 -23.31 -4.01
CA PRO A 37 -2.45 -24.14 -2.90
C PRO A 37 -1.87 -23.67 -1.56
N PHE A 38 -2.51 -24.05 -0.46
CA PHE A 38 -2.02 -23.91 0.91
C PHE A 38 -2.53 -25.06 1.79
N GLU A 39 -1.81 -25.36 2.87
CA GLU A 39 -2.23 -26.34 3.87
C GLU A 39 -3.19 -25.71 4.88
N ALA A 40 -4.30 -26.39 5.19
CA ALA A 40 -5.27 -25.94 6.18
C ALA A 40 -5.43 -26.96 7.33
N PRO A 41 -5.93 -26.53 8.50
CA PRO A 41 -6.16 -27.42 9.64
C PRO A 41 -7.05 -28.63 9.30
N GLY A 42 -6.83 -29.76 9.98
CA GLY A 42 -7.60 -30.99 9.74
C GLY A 42 -7.16 -31.79 8.49
N GLY A 43 -6.00 -31.46 7.92
CA GLY A 43 -5.43 -32.18 6.76
C GLY A 43 -6.17 -31.92 5.45
N VAL A 44 -6.96 -30.85 5.38
CA VAL A 44 -7.64 -30.43 4.15
C VAL A 44 -6.71 -29.54 3.32
N LYS A 45 -6.64 -29.82 2.02
CA LYS A 45 -5.89 -28.99 1.08
C LYS A 45 -6.73 -27.77 0.69
N GLY A 46 -6.13 -26.59 0.78
CA GLY A 46 -6.74 -25.31 0.44
C GLY A 46 -6.19 -24.74 -0.86
N TRP A 47 -6.97 -23.90 -1.54
CA TRP A 47 -6.54 -23.07 -2.65
C TRP A 47 -6.93 -21.63 -2.38
N LEU A 48 -5.94 -20.74 -2.49
CA LEU A 48 -6.12 -19.31 -2.49
C LEU A 48 -6.42 -18.87 -3.93
N GLY A 49 -7.41 -17.99 -4.08
CA GLY A 49 -7.76 -17.42 -5.37
C GLY A 49 -8.22 -15.97 -5.26
N LYS A 50 -8.65 -15.43 -6.39
CA LYS A 50 -9.30 -14.13 -6.50
C LYS A 50 -10.63 -14.23 -7.23
N TYR A 51 -11.63 -13.50 -6.76
CA TYR A 51 -12.88 -13.23 -7.45
C TYR A 51 -13.09 -11.72 -7.50
N GLN A 52 -13.19 -11.13 -8.69
CA GLN A 52 -13.30 -9.66 -8.85
C GLN A 52 -12.26 -8.88 -8.01
N ASP A 53 -11.00 -9.31 -8.07
CA ASP A 53 -9.87 -8.81 -7.27
C ASP A 53 -9.92 -9.01 -5.74
N MET A 54 -11.01 -9.56 -5.21
CA MET A 54 -11.14 -9.94 -3.80
C MET A 54 -10.54 -11.33 -3.55
N GLY A 55 -9.76 -11.48 -2.48
CA GLY A 55 -9.21 -12.78 -2.08
C GLY A 55 -10.31 -13.76 -1.67
N VAL A 56 -10.16 -15.02 -2.07
CA VAL A 56 -11.08 -16.11 -1.70
C VAL A 56 -10.31 -17.37 -1.36
N THR A 57 -10.91 -18.24 -0.55
CA THR A 57 -10.35 -19.55 -0.19
C THR A 57 -11.30 -20.68 -0.59
N ILE A 58 -10.73 -21.77 -1.10
CA ILE A 58 -11.42 -23.00 -1.45
C ILE A 58 -10.78 -24.14 -0.66
N TYR A 59 -11.58 -24.97 -0.01
CA TYR A 59 -11.12 -26.12 0.78
C TYR A 59 -11.61 -27.41 0.16
N LEU A 60 -10.71 -28.34 -0.15
CA LEU A 60 -11.08 -29.68 -0.61
C LEU A 60 -11.43 -30.55 0.60
N THR A 61 -12.57 -31.22 0.55
CA THR A 61 -12.98 -32.13 1.62
C THR A 61 -12.06 -33.36 1.69
N PRO A 62 -11.94 -34.03 2.84
CA PRO A 62 -11.04 -35.18 3.01
C PRO A 62 -11.25 -36.34 2.04
N ASP A 63 -12.45 -36.47 1.45
CA ASP A 63 -12.76 -37.49 0.45
C ASP A 63 -12.19 -37.19 -0.96
N GLY A 64 -11.64 -35.99 -1.17
CA GLY A 64 -11.13 -35.50 -2.45
C GLY A 64 -12.19 -35.27 -3.53
N LYS A 65 -13.48 -35.39 -3.20
CA LYS A 65 -14.60 -35.37 -4.16
C LYS A 65 -15.49 -34.13 -4.06
N HIS A 66 -15.34 -33.34 -3.01
CA HIS A 66 -16.06 -32.09 -2.84
C HIS A 66 -15.10 -30.95 -2.50
N ALA A 67 -15.53 -29.73 -2.77
CA ALA A 67 -14.81 -28.53 -2.37
C ALA A 67 -15.80 -27.48 -1.86
N ILE A 68 -15.34 -26.70 -0.88
CA ILE A 68 -16.09 -25.65 -0.22
C ILE A 68 -15.40 -24.33 -0.53
N SER A 69 -16.08 -23.44 -1.25
CA SER A 69 -15.67 -22.04 -1.34
C SER A 69 -16.28 -21.29 -0.14
N GLY A 70 -15.44 -20.72 0.72
CA GLY A 70 -15.93 -20.07 1.93
C GLY A 70 -14.82 -19.71 2.92
N TYR A 71 -15.25 -19.31 4.12
CA TYR A 71 -14.37 -18.89 5.21
C TYR A 71 -14.30 -19.97 6.30
N MET A 72 -13.09 -20.26 6.77
CA MET A 72 -12.79 -21.19 7.85
C MET A 72 -12.51 -20.40 9.13
N TYR A 73 -13.13 -20.84 10.22
CA TYR A 73 -12.95 -20.29 11.56
C TYR A 73 -12.40 -21.36 12.50
N ASP A 74 -11.59 -20.95 13.47
CA ASP A 74 -11.17 -21.81 14.59
C ASP A 74 -12.17 -21.75 15.76
N GLU A 75 -11.84 -22.49 16.84
CA GLU A 75 -12.69 -22.61 18.03
C GLU A 75 -12.81 -21.28 18.79
N GLU A 76 -11.86 -20.37 18.61
CA GLU A 76 -11.84 -19.03 19.17
C GLU A 76 -12.66 -18.02 18.33
N GLY A 77 -13.23 -18.45 17.20
CA GLY A 77 -13.98 -17.59 16.29
C GLY A 77 -13.09 -16.69 15.42
N LYS A 78 -11.81 -17.03 15.26
CA LYS A 78 -10.87 -16.31 14.40
C LYS A 78 -11.05 -16.75 12.95
N ASN A 79 -11.18 -15.81 12.03
CA ASN A 79 -11.27 -16.11 10.60
C ASN A 79 -9.87 -16.46 10.05
N LEU A 80 -9.60 -17.73 9.79
CA LEU A 80 -8.33 -18.25 9.28
C LEU A 80 -8.15 -17.97 7.78
N SER A 81 -9.25 -17.99 7.02
CA SER A 81 -9.23 -17.65 5.59
C SER A 81 -8.78 -16.22 5.37
N GLU A 82 -9.32 -15.29 6.16
CA GLU A 82 -8.95 -13.87 6.09
C GLU A 82 -7.47 -13.69 6.38
N GLN A 83 -6.91 -14.39 7.37
CA GLN A 83 -5.47 -14.33 7.66
C GLN A 83 -4.62 -14.78 6.47
N VAL A 84 -5.00 -15.85 5.79
CA VAL A 84 -4.28 -16.33 4.60
C VAL A 84 -4.41 -15.31 3.47
N ILE A 85 -5.62 -14.82 3.21
CA ILE A 85 -5.88 -13.79 2.19
C ILE A 85 -5.05 -12.52 2.47
N GLN A 86 -5.10 -12.01 3.70
CA GLN A 86 -4.34 -10.83 4.12
C GLN A 86 -2.84 -11.05 3.97
N LYS A 87 -2.32 -12.15 4.51
CA LYS A 87 -0.88 -12.45 4.48
C LYS A 87 -0.34 -12.65 3.08
N GLU A 88 -1.10 -13.31 2.20
CA GLU A 88 -0.60 -13.82 0.92
C GLU A 88 -1.01 -12.95 -0.27
N ILE A 89 -2.07 -12.14 -0.17
CA ILE A 89 -2.54 -11.24 -1.24
C ILE A 89 -2.28 -9.78 -0.88
N TYR A 90 -2.84 -9.32 0.22
CA TYR A 90 -2.89 -7.88 0.52
C TYR A 90 -1.60 -7.35 1.13
N ALA A 91 -0.96 -8.09 2.05
CA ALA A 91 0.28 -7.66 2.69
C ALA A 91 1.46 -7.53 1.70
N PRO A 92 1.69 -8.44 0.73
CA PRO A 92 2.72 -8.25 -0.30
C PRO A 92 2.46 -7.02 -1.17
N ALA A 93 1.22 -6.82 -1.63
CA ALA A 93 0.84 -5.65 -2.42
C ALA A 93 1.02 -4.34 -1.61
N GLY A 94 0.57 -4.33 -0.36
CA GLY A 94 0.76 -3.21 0.56
C GLY A 94 2.23 -2.89 0.81
N ARG A 95 3.08 -3.91 0.98
CA ARG A 95 4.55 -3.73 1.11
C ARG A 95 5.18 -3.16 -0.15
N GLU A 96 4.78 -3.62 -1.32
CA GLU A 96 5.28 -3.08 -2.59
C GLU A 96 4.91 -1.60 -2.73
N LEU A 97 3.64 -1.26 -2.48
CA LEU A 97 3.14 0.10 -2.50
C LEU A 97 3.85 1.00 -1.47
N TRP A 98 4.09 0.48 -0.26
CA TRP A 98 4.86 1.18 0.77
C TRP A 98 6.30 1.46 0.35
N GLN A 99 6.96 0.50 -0.31
CA GLN A 99 8.31 0.71 -0.87
C GLN A 99 8.31 1.78 -1.97
N ARG A 100 7.23 1.89 -2.77
CA ARG A 100 7.10 2.97 -3.76
C ARG A 100 6.99 4.33 -3.07
N LEU A 101 6.19 4.43 -1.99
CA LEU A 101 6.10 5.64 -1.16
C LEU A 101 7.45 6.01 -0.54
N GLU A 102 8.19 5.03 -0.02
CA GLU A 102 9.50 5.24 0.60
C GLU A 102 10.55 5.77 -0.38
N LYS A 103 10.53 5.28 -1.62
CA LYS A 103 11.44 5.70 -2.70
C LYS A 103 11.01 6.98 -3.40
N ALA A 104 9.81 7.48 -3.13
CA ALA A 104 9.29 8.70 -3.75
C ALA A 104 10.04 9.94 -3.22
N ASN A 105 9.81 11.08 -3.87
CA ASN A 105 10.32 12.35 -3.39
C ASN A 105 9.28 12.98 -2.44
N TRP A 106 9.51 12.78 -1.14
CA TRP A 106 8.66 13.28 -0.07
C TRP A 106 9.38 14.33 0.77
N LEU A 107 8.59 15.21 1.38
CA LEU A 107 9.03 16.26 2.29
C LEU A 107 8.82 15.79 3.73
N LEU A 108 9.87 15.80 4.54
CA LEU A 108 9.81 15.41 5.94
C LEU A 108 9.16 16.51 6.78
N ASP A 109 8.25 16.14 7.67
CA ASP A 109 7.75 16.98 8.76
C ASP A 109 7.79 16.18 10.08
N GLY A 110 8.51 16.71 11.06
CA GLY A 110 8.82 16.06 12.33
C GLY A 110 10.24 15.50 12.44
N ASN A 111 10.44 14.64 13.45
CA ASN A 111 11.72 13.99 13.69
C ASN A 111 11.92 12.81 12.72
N LYS A 112 13.03 12.79 11.98
CA LYS A 112 13.41 11.71 11.05
C LYS A 112 13.47 10.33 11.71
N ASP A 113 13.71 10.29 13.03
CA ASP A 113 13.83 9.06 13.83
C ASP A 113 12.51 8.69 14.53
N ALA A 114 11.42 9.44 14.28
CA ALA A 114 10.11 9.12 14.83
C ALA A 114 9.64 7.73 14.35
N PRO A 115 9.20 6.83 15.24
CA PRO A 115 8.92 5.44 14.88
C PRO A 115 7.70 5.28 13.98
N ARG A 116 6.74 6.21 14.05
CA ARG A 116 5.51 6.16 13.25
C ARG A 116 5.67 6.99 11.99
N ILE A 117 5.66 6.33 10.84
CA ILE A 117 5.73 6.96 9.52
C ILE A 117 4.33 7.04 8.92
N ILE A 118 3.95 8.22 8.44
CA ILE A 118 2.70 8.45 7.71
C ILE A 118 3.04 9.16 6.40
N TYR A 119 2.61 8.61 5.27
CA TYR A 119 2.70 9.29 3.98
C TYR A 119 1.43 10.06 3.69
N VAL A 120 1.57 11.23 3.09
CA VAL A 120 0.43 12.12 2.80
C VAL A 120 0.59 12.66 1.39
N PHE A 121 -0.36 12.39 0.50
CA PHE A 121 -0.50 13.18 -0.72
C PHE A 121 -1.25 14.46 -0.38
N ALA A 122 -0.62 15.61 -0.62
CA ALA A 122 -1.18 16.92 -0.30
C ALA A 122 -1.08 17.86 -1.50
N ASP A 123 -2.11 18.71 -1.63
CA ASP A 123 -2.14 19.81 -2.60
C ASP A 123 -2.05 21.14 -1.83
N PRO A 124 -1.29 22.14 -2.29
CA PRO A 124 -1.16 23.43 -1.59
C PRO A 124 -2.50 24.15 -1.33
N PHE A 125 -3.53 23.92 -2.14
CA PHE A 125 -4.82 24.59 -2.03
C PHE A 125 -5.90 23.69 -1.40
N CYS A 126 -5.50 22.72 -0.60
CA CYS A 126 -6.35 21.72 0.05
C CYS A 126 -6.65 22.10 1.53
N PRO A 127 -7.88 22.52 1.87
CA PRO A 127 -8.23 22.89 3.25
C PRO A 127 -8.12 21.73 4.23
N TYR A 128 -8.44 20.50 3.80
CA TYR A 128 -8.34 19.32 4.66
C TYR A 128 -6.89 18.86 4.87
N CYS A 129 -5.98 19.17 3.96
CA CYS A 129 -4.56 18.90 4.13
C CYS A 129 -4.00 19.75 5.26
N LEU A 130 -4.36 21.04 5.27
CA LEU A 130 -4.06 21.97 6.36
C LEU A 130 -4.66 21.52 7.69
N GLN A 131 -5.94 21.16 7.72
CA GLN A 131 -6.59 20.73 8.95
C GLN A 131 -5.96 19.43 9.49
N PHE A 132 -5.62 18.48 8.63
CA PHE A 132 -4.89 17.29 9.02
C PHE A 132 -3.49 17.62 9.56
N TRP A 133 -2.74 18.51 8.89
CA TRP A 133 -1.42 18.96 9.36
C TRP A 133 -1.49 19.56 10.77
N GLN A 134 -2.54 20.35 11.05
CA GLN A 134 -2.82 20.91 12.37
C GLN A 134 -3.17 19.83 13.40
N GLN A 135 -4.04 18.88 13.04
CA GLN A 135 -4.42 17.75 13.90
C GLN A 135 -3.21 16.88 14.28
N ALA A 136 -2.21 16.74 13.39
CA ALA A 136 -1.03 15.92 13.62
C ALA A 136 -0.01 16.53 14.60
N ARG A 137 -0.07 17.85 14.86
CA ARG A 137 0.94 18.57 15.65
C ARG A 137 1.29 17.92 16.99
N PRO A 138 0.33 17.46 17.82
CA PRO A 138 0.66 16.87 19.11
C PRO A 138 1.61 15.67 19.04
N TRP A 139 1.55 14.86 17.97
CA TRP A 139 2.42 13.70 17.80
C TRP A 139 3.71 14.03 17.06
N VAL A 140 3.64 14.91 16.07
CA VAL A 140 4.79 15.33 15.26
C VAL A 140 5.78 16.13 16.11
N ASP A 141 5.27 17.11 16.86
CA ASP A 141 6.09 17.99 17.71
C ASP A 141 6.68 17.22 18.91
N ALA A 142 5.99 16.16 19.36
CA ALA A 142 6.49 15.24 20.39
C ALA A 142 7.50 14.21 19.85
N GLY A 143 7.80 14.21 18.55
CA GLY A 143 8.73 13.27 17.92
C GLY A 143 8.23 11.82 17.84
N LYS A 144 6.92 11.60 18.01
CA LYS A 144 6.29 10.27 17.95
C LYS A 144 5.94 9.87 16.52
N VAL A 145 5.60 10.85 15.69
CA VAL A 145 5.19 10.69 14.30
C VAL A 145 6.08 11.53 13.39
N GLN A 146 6.40 11.00 12.21
CA GLN A 146 6.89 11.76 11.07
C GLN A 146 5.89 11.69 9.93
N LEU A 147 5.55 12.85 9.38
CA LEU A 147 4.80 12.94 8.13
C LEU A 147 5.80 13.01 6.99
N ARG A 148 5.52 12.27 5.91
CA ARG A 148 6.27 12.28 4.66
C ARG A 148 5.32 12.72 3.55
N THR A 149 5.36 14.01 3.24
CA THR A 149 4.41 14.61 2.28
C THR A 149 4.88 14.45 0.85
N LEU A 150 4.07 13.81 0.02
CA LEU A 150 4.22 13.80 -1.44
C LEU A 150 3.33 14.90 -2.02
N LEU A 151 3.95 15.98 -2.51
CA LEU A 151 3.17 17.06 -3.13
C LEU A 151 2.60 16.64 -4.48
N VAL A 152 1.35 17.03 -4.71
CA VAL A 152 0.62 16.93 -5.98
C VAL A 152 -0.01 18.28 -6.33
N GLY A 153 -0.38 18.46 -7.60
CA GLY A 153 -1.02 19.68 -8.09
C GLY A 153 -2.29 19.38 -8.88
N VAL A 154 -3.40 19.12 -8.19
CA VAL A 154 -4.64 18.58 -8.78
C VAL A 154 -5.92 19.34 -8.45
N ILE A 155 -5.95 20.19 -7.43
CA ILE A 155 -7.19 20.85 -6.99
C ILE A 155 -7.48 22.13 -7.75
N LYS A 156 -6.48 23.01 -7.91
CA LYS A 156 -6.60 24.33 -8.53
C LYS A 156 -5.70 24.45 -9.75
N PRO A 157 -6.03 25.33 -10.72
CA PRO A 157 -5.12 25.65 -11.83
C PRO A 157 -3.71 26.05 -11.36
N GLU A 158 -3.62 26.72 -10.21
CA GLU A 158 -2.37 27.19 -9.62
C GLU A 158 -1.62 26.11 -8.82
N SER A 159 -2.25 24.97 -8.50
CA SER A 159 -1.69 23.95 -7.60
C SER A 159 -0.33 23.44 -8.06
N THR A 160 -0.17 23.13 -9.34
CA THR A 160 1.11 22.66 -9.90
C THR A 160 2.21 23.70 -9.76
N GLY A 161 1.91 24.97 -10.00
CA GLY A 161 2.87 26.06 -9.86
C GLY A 161 3.29 26.27 -8.41
N ALA A 162 2.34 26.26 -7.48
CA ALA A 162 2.60 26.38 -6.06
C ALA A 162 3.43 25.20 -5.51
N ALA A 163 3.02 23.97 -5.82
CA ALA A 163 3.73 22.77 -5.38
C ALA A 163 5.16 22.75 -5.93
N ALA A 164 5.35 23.14 -7.19
CA ALA A 164 6.66 23.28 -7.79
C ALA A 164 7.52 24.38 -7.15
N ALA A 165 6.93 25.53 -6.78
CA ALA A 165 7.66 26.58 -6.09
C ALA A 165 8.18 26.11 -4.72
N ILE A 166 7.39 25.32 -4.01
CA ILE A 166 7.80 24.69 -2.74
C ILE A 166 8.94 23.70 -2.97
N LEU A 167 8.82 22.83 -3.98
CA LEU A 167 9.86 21.86 -4.35
C LEU A 167 11.16 22.51 -4.85
N ALA A 168 11.10 23.73 -5.40
CA ALA A 168 12.25 24.46 -5.90
C ALA A 168 12.97 25.31 -4.83
N ALA A 169 12.41 25.41 -3.62
CA ALA A 169 13.03 26.17 -2.54
C ALA A 169 14.36 25.56 -2.09
N ALA A 170 15.22 26.37 -1.45
CA ALA A 170 16.49 25.88 -0.90
C ALA A 170 16.29 24.80 0.17
N ASP A 171 15.19 24.88 0.92
CA ASP A 171 14.73 23.87 1.86
C ASP A 171 13.23 23.60 1.63
N PRO A 172 12.90 22.64 0.75
CA PRO A 172 11.51 22.33 0.40
C PRO A 172 10.68 21.86 1.59
N ALA A 173 11.28 21.07 2.50
CA ALA A 173 10.58 20.53 3.67
C ALA A 173 10.20 21.65 4.65
N LYS A 174 11.15 22.55 4.95
CA LYS A 174 10.88 23.74 5.75
C LYS A 174 9.85 24.66 5.08
N THR A 175 9.96 24.85 3.77
CA THR A 175 9.05 25.71 3.01
C THR A 175 7.62 25.16 3.06
N TRP A 176 7.44 23.84 2.90
CA TRP A 176 6.14 23.19 3.06
C TRP A 176 5.58 23.36 4.47
N HIS A 177 6.39 23.08 5.50
CA HIS A 177 6.00 23.27 6.89
C HIS A 177 5.54 24.70 7.17
N ASP A 178 6.30 25.71 6.71
CA ASP A 178 5.98 27.12 6.94
C ASP A 178 4.74 27.56 6.12
N TYR A 179 4.55 26.99 4.92
CA TYR A 179 3.35 27.18 4.12
C TYR A 179 2.09 26.68 4.83
N GLU A 180 2.09 25.43 5.31
CA GLU A 180 0.98 24.85 6.07
C GLU A 180 0.75 25.63 7.38
N ARG A 181 1.81 25.95 8.12
CA ARG A 181 1.72 26.76 9.35
C ARG A 181 1.10 28.13 9.12
N SER A 182 1.32 28.74 7.96
CA SER A 182 0.71 30.03 7.60
C SER A 182 -0.77 29.92 7.20
N GLY A 183 -1.30 28.70 7.10
CA GLY A 183 -2.62 28.41 6.54
C GLY A 183 -2.68 28.67 5.03
N GLY A 184 -1.60 28.39 4.31
CA GLY A 184 -1.49 28.63 2.86
C GLY A 184 -1.33 30.11 2.47
N LYS A 185 -1.02 30.99 3.42
CA LYS A 185 -0.91 32.45 3.21
C LYS A 185 0.52 32.92 2.95
N MET A 186 1.51 32.07 3.20
CA MET A 186 2.90 32.36 2.90
C MET A 186 3.06 32.56 1.40
N ALA A 187 3.60 33.71 1.00
CA ALA A 187 3.90 33.98 -0.39
C ALA A 187 4.98 33.00 -0.87
N LEU A 188 4.66 32.27 -1.93
CA LEU A 188 5.62 31.40 -2.61
C LEU A 188 6.31 32.23 -3.70
N THR A 189 7.64 32.27 -3.67
CA THR A 189 8.40 32.86 -4.78
C THR A 189 8.27 31.93 -5.97
N ALA A 190 7.46 32.32 -6.96
CA ALA A 190 7.32 31.56 -8.18
C ALA A 190 8.69 31.50 -8.89
N PRO A 191 9.22 30.32 -9.22
CA PRO A 191 10.38 30.25 -10.09
C PRO A 191 10.02 30.86 -11.45
N PRO A 192 10.96 31.51 -12.16
CA PRO A 192 10.70 32.15 -13.46
C PRO A 192 10.11 31.17 -14.50
N SER A 193 10.34 29.88 -14.31
CA SER A 193 9.58 28.77 -14.90
C SER A 193 9.68 27.57 -13.99
N THR A 194 8.63 26.76 -13.88
CA THR A 194 8.74 25.45 -13.23
C THR A 194 9.76 24.59 -13.96
N SER A 195 10.82 24.13 -13.29
CA SER A 195 11.81 23.31 -13.98
C SER A 195 11.20 21.95 -14.36
N PRO A 196 11.70 21.30 -15.44
CA PRO A 196 11.28 19.96 -15.80
C PRO A 196 11.43 18.93 -14.67
N GLU A 197 12.35 19.14 -13.72
CA GLU A 197 12.58 18.26 -12.59
C GLU A 197 11.45 18.30 -11.56
N GLN A 198 10.94 19.50 -11.23
CA GLN A 198 9.78 19.61 -10.32
C GLN A 198 8.53 19.02 -10.97
N ILE A 199 8.29 19.27 -12.26
CA ILE A 199 7.16 18.64 -12.97
C ILE A 199 7.28 17.12 -12.95
N LYS A 200 8.48 16.58 -13.21
CA LYS A 200 8.72 15.14 -13.14
C LYS A 200 8.41 14.57 -11.76
N THR A 201 8.81 15.27 -10.69
CA THR A 201 8.51 14.89 -9.31
C THR A 201 7.01 14.87 -9.04
N LEU A 202 6.29 15.94 -9.41
CA LEU A 202 4.84 16.04 -9.22
C LEU A 202 4.10 14.95 -10.00
N ASN A 203 4.50 14.68 -11.24
CA ASN A 203 3.91 13.62 -12.05
C ASN A 203 4.18 12.21 -11.46
N ALA A 204 5.39 11.99 -10.94
CA ALA A 204 5.73 10.72 -10.28
C ALA A 204 4.89 10.52 -9.01
N ASN A 205 4.74 11.58 -8.19
CA ASN A 205 3.87 11.54 -7.01
C ASN A 205 2.42 11.27 -7.41
N GLN A 206 1.90 11.96 -8.43
CA GLN A 206 0.55 11.73 -8.93
C GLN A 206 0.34 10.28 -9.41
N ALA A 207 1.30 9.72 -10.15
CA ALA A 207 1.21 8.33 -10.60
C ALA A 207 1.17 7.32 -9.44
N ILE A 208 1.87 7.60 -8.33
CA ILE A 208 1.78 6.77 -7.12
C ILE A 208 0.41 6.94 -6.46
N MET A 209 -0.12 8.18 -6.36
CA MET A 209 -1.45 8.46 -5.83
C MET A 209 -2.55 7.72 -6.62
N ASP A 210 -2.48 7.75 -7.95
CA ASP A 210 -3.42 7.07 -8.84
C ASP A 210 -3.32 5.54 -8.70
N ALA A 211 -2.10 5.00 -8.62
CA ALA A 211 -1.87 3.57 -8.41
C ALA A 211 -2.38 3.07 -7.05
N LEU A 212 -2.47 3.96 -6.07
CA LEU A 212 -3.08 3.71 -4.76
C LEU A 212 -4.60 3.97 -4.73
N GLY A 213 -5.21 4.31 -5.88
CA GLY A 213 -6.64 4.52 -6.02
C GLY A 213 -7.20 5.78 -5.36
N ALA A 214 -6.33 6.71 -4.94
CA ALA A 214 -6.78 7.98 -4.36
C ALA A 214 -7.08 9.02 -5.43
N SER A 215 -8.24 9.66 -5.34
CA SER A 215 -8.70 10.72 -6.26
C SER A 215 -8.86 12.09 -5.59
N ALA A 216 -8.57 12.19 -4.29
CA ALA A 216 -8.71 13.40 -3.50
C ALA A 216 -7.57 13.55 -2.49
N THR A 217 -7.28 14.78 -2.07
CA THR A 217 -6.32 15.08 -1.02
C THR A 217 -7.02 15.62 0.26
N PRO A 218 -6.46 15.36 1.46
CA PRO A 218 -5.30 14.53 1.69
C PRO A 218 -5.62 13.05 1.46
N ALA A 219 -4.70 12.33 0.82
CA ALA A 219 -4.71 10.87 0.79
C ALA A 219 -3.59 10.36 1.69
N ILE A 220 -3.96 9.71 2.79
CA ILE A 220 -3.08 9.43 3.90
C ILE A 220 -2.87 7.92 4.00
N TYR A 221 -1.61 7.50 4.11
CA TYR A 221 -1.22 6.09 4.12
C TYR A 221 -0.32 5.78 5.31
N TYR A 222 -0.61 4.68 6.01
CA TYR A 222 0.17 4.21 7.15
C TYR A 222 0.17 2.69 7.21
N MET A 223 1.17 2.10 7.88
CA MET A 223 1.14 0.68 8.24
C MET A 223 0.47 0.53 9.61
N ASN A 224 -0.52 -0.36 9.71
CA ASN A 224 -1.09 -0.75 11.00
C ASN A 224 -0.16 -1.72 11.76
N THR A 225 -0.58 -2.15 12.94
CA THR A 225 0.18 -3.10 13.78
C THR A 225 0.38 -4.48 13.14
N ASN A 226 -0.44 -4.85 12.16
CA ASN A 226 -0.34 -6.10 11.40
C ASN A 226 0.55 -5.97 10.15
N GLN A 227 1.21 -4.82 9.95
CA GLN A 227 1.97 -4.48 8.75
C GLN A 227 1.13 -4.46 7.46
N GLU A 228 -0.14 -4.10 7.60
CA GLU A 228 -1.06 -3.92 6.48
C GLU A 228 -1.12 -2.44 6.14
N LEU A 229 -1.02 -2.14 4.84
CA LEU A 229 -1.15 -0.78 4.33
C LEU A 229 -2.60 -0.32 4.51
N GLN A 230 -2.79 0.76 5.26
CA GLN A 230 -4.07 1.41 5.47
C GLN A 230 -4.13 2.72 4.71
N GLN A 231 -5.36 3.13 4.38
CA GLN A 231 -5.64 4.40 3.71
C GLN A 231 -6.71 5.18 4.49
N VAL A 232 -6.50 6.48 4.61
CA VAL A 232 -7.53 7.45 5.02
C VAL A 232 -7.63 8.52 3.94
N ALA A 233 -8.83 8.73 3.42
CA ALA A 233 -9.11 9.74 2.40
C ALA A 233 -9.86 10.92 3.02
N GLY A 234 -9.38 12.13 2.77
CA GLY A 234 -9.96 13.35 3.33
C GLY A 234 -9.54 13.59 4.78
N LEU A 235 -10.28 14.45 5.48
CA LEU A 235 -10.02 14.78 6.87
C LEU A 235 -10.36 13.57 7.77
N PRO A 236 -9.40 13.01 8.53
CA PRO A 236 -9.68 11.93 9.47
C PRO A 236 -10.63 12.39 10.59
N ASP A 237 -11.56 11.52 10.97
CA ASP A 237 -12.24 11.62 12.25
C ASP A 237 -11.31 11.26 13.42
N ASN A 238 -11.79 11.42 14.66
CA ASN A 238 -10.97 11.16 15.84
C ASN A 238 -10.52 9.69 15.94
N ALA A 239 -11.38 8.73 15.57
CA ALA A 239 -11.03 7.31 15.66
C ALA A 239 -9.97 6.93 14.62
N GLN A 240 -10.09 7.46 13.40
CA GLN A 240 -9.08 7.33 12.35
C GLN A 240 -7.76 7.98 12.75
N LEU A 241 -7.81 9.19 13.32
CA LEU A 241 -6.63 9.91 13.78
C LEU A 241 -5.90 9.13 14.88
N GLU A 242 -6.62 8.63 15.89
CA GLU A 242 -6.03 7.81 16.97
C GLU A 242 -5.44 6.50 16.44
N SER A 243 -6.16 5.78 15.58
CA SER A 243 -5.66 4.54 14.96
C SER A 243 -4.38 4.77 14.16
N MET A 244 -4.34 5.87 13.41
CA MET A 244 -3.23 6.21 12.51
C MET A 244 -2.03 6.81 13.23
N MET A 245 -2.23 7.63 14.25
CA MET A 245 -1.14 8.28 14.98
C MET A 245 -0.59 7.39 16.11
N GLY A 246 -1.40 6.48 16.63
CA GLY A 246 -1.10 5.72 17.84
C GLY A 246 -1.38 6.52 19.12
N SER A 247 -1.16 5.88 20.27
CA SER A 247 -1.38 6.52 21.58
C SER A 247 -0.54 7.80 21.73
N GLN A 248 -1.19 8.87 22.20
CA GLN A 248 -0.57 10.17 22.48
C GLN A 248 0.50 10.13 23.57
#